data_AF-A0A2W4LCK2-F1
#
_entry.id   AF-A0A2W4LCK2-F1
#
_cell.length_a   1.000
_cell.length_b   1.000
_cell.length_c   1.000
_cell.angle_alpha   90.00
_cell.angle_beta   90.00
_cell.angle_gamma   90.00
#
_symmetry.space_group_name_H-M   'P 1'
#
loop_
_entity.id
_entity.type
_entity.pdbx_description
1 polymer ?
#
loop_
_entity_poly.entity_id
_entity_poly.type
_entity_poly.pdbx_seq_one_letter_code
_entity_poly.pdbx_strand_id
1 'polypeptide(L)'
;MLAAALALWALAYQAPAAHTLHIGGDPATRLRGFDAPFLSGFNASEPTRPGVEWHTLGERPYRWTTDEAEVRLPGVGGGAWLVSVAASSGPRESVQSHWQLGPAAALTVTVGAEPRVYHILATAEAGDVRLRMRAPPFPAPDDPRTLGLVIYRVSAAATGAPPYAPAPSVLALLAAALIGAWCLARRLLSSSAALPLAAGLAVIGALLLAARRVDIVVFLPLLAALVWICYLLAALLAPLLAAAARALGVSAGPAERDMALAATVAAFGVRVAGMLHPYAIFSDTRLHVNNLTEVALGALFLTEGLPCEAGGGQSPYPPGGYLTLMPGGLLTGDGALARQWLGQGGVALPGGPPARGDWCLLLHKGRGRQTPTLPAAAEVAAP
;
A
#
# COMPACT_ATOMS: atom_id res chain seq x y z
N MET A 1 -22.37 15.23 -9.90
CA MET A 1 -21.05 15.11 -9.23
C MET A 1 -20.17 14.03 -9.87
N LEU A 2 -20.57 12.75 -9.86
CA LEU A 2 -19.72 11.67 -10.40
C LEU A 2 -19.27 11.91 -11.86
N ALA A 3 -20.18 12.32 -12.74
CA ALA A 3 -19.83 12.66 -14.12
C ALA A 3 -18.78 13.78 -14.21
N ALA A 4 -18.88 14.80 -13.36
CA ALA A 4 -17.90 15.88 -13.30
C ALA A 4 -16.54 15.39 -12.75
N ALA A 5 -16.55 14.49 -11.77
CA ALA A 5 -15.34 13.86 -11.25
C ALA A 5 -14.66 12.99 -12.32
N LEU A 6 -15.41 12.18 -13.06
CA LEU A 6 -14.90 11.37 -14.18
C LEU A 6 -14.29 12.25 -15.28
N ALA A 7 -14.95 13.34 -15.65
CA ALA A 7 -14.41 14.31 -16.61
C ALA A 7 -13.12 14.95 -16.08
N LEU A 8 -13.09 15.34 -14.80
CA LEU A 8 -11.92 15.92 -14.15
C LEU A 8 -10.74 14.93 -14.11
N TRP A 9 -10.98 13.66 -13.80
CA TRP A 9 -9.93 12.63 -13.81
C TRP A 9 -9.45 12.32 -15.23
N ALA A 10 -10.34 12.29 -16.22
CA ALA A 10 -9.96 12.17 -17.62
C ALA A 10 -9.09 13.35 -18.09
N LEU A 11 -9.37 14.57 -17.61
CA LEU A 11 -8.52 15.73 -17.82
C LEU A 11 -7.16 15.61 -17.10
N ALA A 12 -7.13 15.07 -15.88
CA ALA A 12 -5.88 14.81 -15.16
C ALA A 12 -4.96 13.82 -15.91
N TYR A 13 -5.54 12.88 -16.66
CA TYR A 13 -4.78 11.98 -17.54
C TYR A 13 -4.05 12.69 -18.68
N GLN A 14 -4.46 13.92 -19.02
CA GLN A 14 -3.82 14.71 -20.07
C GLN A 14 -2.47 15.29 -19.63
N ALA A 15 -2.17 15.29 -18.33
CA ALA A 15 -0.84 15.61 -17.83
C ALA A 15 0.18 14.57 -18.36
N PRO A 16 1.33 15.00 -18.92
CA PRO A 16 2.35 14.07 -19.38
C PRO A 16 2.87 13.28 -18.20
N ALA A 17 2.86 11.95 -18.33
CA ALA A 17 3.30 11.05 -17.27
C ALA A 17 4.69 10.50 -17.58
N ALA A 18 5.56 10.60 -16.58
CA ALA A 18 6.85 9.97 -16.54
C ALA A 18 7.05 9.38 -15.15
N HIS A 19 7.65 8.19 -15.09
CA HIS A 19 7.91 7.52 -13.83
C HIS A 19 9.24 6.79 -13.89
N THR A 20 9.97 6.79 -12.78
CA THR A 20 11.27 6.14 -12.64
C THR A 20 11.25 5.29 -11.38
N LEU A 21 11.44 3.99 -11.57
CA LEU A 21 11.66 3.02 -10.52
C LEU A 21 13.16 2.81 -10.33
N HIS A 22 13.63 3.14 -9.13
CA HIS A 22 14.99 2.82 -8.68
C HIS A 22 14.98 1.40 -8.11
N ILE A 23 15.39 0.43 -8.94
CA ILE A 23 15.32 -0.98 -8.59
C ILE A 23 16.39 -1.29 -7.56
N GLY A 24 15.99 -1.85 -6.43
CA GLY A 24 16.89 -2.11 -5.31
C GLY A 24 17.06 -0.94 -4.33
N GLY A 25 16.64 0.29 -4.69
CA GLY A 25 16.66 1.48 -3.85
C GLY A 25 17.34 2.70 -4.50
N ASP A 26 17.22 3.85 -3.85
CA ASP A 26 17.85 5.11 -4.25
C ASP A 26 18.74 5.65 -3.12
N PRO A 27 20.09 5.61 -3.28
CA PRO A 27 21.01 6.08 -2.24
C PRO A 27 20.82 7.56 -1.88
N ALA A 28 20.35 8.40 -2.81
CA ALA A 28 20.19 9.83 -2.58
C ALA A 28 19.04 10.12 -1.60
N THR A 29 17.90 9.46 -1.79
CA THR A 29 16.73 9.59 -0.89
C THR A 29 16.76 8.61 0.29
N ARG A 30 17.70 7.64 0.29
CA ARG A 30 17.78 6.54 1.25
C ARG A 30 16.50 5.69 1.30
N LEU A 31 15.71 5.72 0.24
CA LEU A 31 14.51 4.90 0.12
C LEU A 31 14.86 3.56 -0.52
N ARG A 32 14.40 2.47 0.11
CA ARG A 32 14.62 1.09 -0.35
C ARG A 32 13.32 0.31 -0.32
N GLY A 33 13.09 -0.53 -1.33
CA GLY A 33 11.91 -1.39 -1.39
C GLY A 33 10.65 -0.74 -1.97
N PHE A 34 10.69 0.55 -2.33
CA PHE A 34 9.57 1.27 -2.94
C PHE A 34 9.27 0.79 -4.37
N ASP A 35 10.20 0.04 -4.96
CA ASP A 35 10.03 -0.66 -6.22
C ASP A 35 9.17 -1.92 -6.08
N ALA A 36 9.10 -2.55 -4.90
CA ALA A 36 8.47 -3.85 -4.70
C ALA A 36 7.01 -3.97 -5.21
N PRO A 37 6.12 -2.98 -5.05
CA PRO A 37 4.74 -3.08 -5.55
C PRO A 37 4.62 -3.20 -7.07
N PHE A 38 5.70 -2.91 -7.80
CA PHE A 38 5.74 -2.92 -9.27
C PHE A 38 6.42 -4.17 -9.84
N LEU A 39 6.96 -5.05 -8.98
CA LEU A 39 7.87 -6.13 -9.38
C LEU A 39 7.28 -7.50 -9.04
N SER A 40 7.48 -8.45 -9.94
CA SER A 40 7.30 -9.88 -9.67
C SER A 40 8.43 -10.68 -10.34
N GLY A 41 8.87 -11.77 -9.72
CA GLY A 41 10.05 -12.52 -10.18
C GLY A 41 11.37 -11.77 -9.94
N PHE A 42 11.49 -11.09 -8.80
CA PHE A 42 12.72 -10.41 -8.39
C PHE A 42 13.17 -10.89 -7.01
N ASN A 43 14.47 -11.04 -6.85
CA ASN A 43 15.10 -11.28 -5.58
C ASN A 43 15.09 -10.02 -4.69
N ALA A 44 15.54 -10.18 -3.45
CA ALA A 44 15.73 -9.07 -2.53
C ALA A 44 16.70 -8.02 -3.09
N SER A 45 16.54 -6.77 -2.62
CA SER A 45 17.44 -5.69 -2.99
C SER A 45 18.89 -5.98 -2.58
N GLU A 46 19.81 -5.57 -3.45
CA GLU A 46 21.25 -5.63 -3.27
C GLU A 46 21.88 -4.26 -3.60
N PRO A 47 23.10 -3.98 -3.13
CA PRO A 47 23.90 -4.79 -2.21
C PRO A 47 23.36 -4.74 -0.78
N THR A 48 23.61 -5.80 -0.01
CA THR A 48 23.32 -5.84 1.43
C THR A 48 24.52 -6.46 2.12
N ARG A 49 25.09 -5.79 3.13
CA ARG A 49 26.22 -6.29 3.92
C ARG A 49 25.86 -6.23 5.40
N PRO A 50 26.12 -7.30 6.20
CA PRO A 50 25.83 -7.29 7.63
C PRO A 50 26.47 -6.10 8.35
N GLY A 51 25.70 -5.38 9.17
CA GLY A 51 26.18 -4.25 9.96
C GLY A 51 26.51 -2.98 9.16
N VAL A 52 26.29 -2.95 7.85
CA VAL A 52 26.57 -1.78 7.01
C VAL A 52 25.30 -1.31 6.32
N GLU A 53 25.00 -0.02 6.49
CA GLU A 53 23.91 0.64 5.79
C GLU A 53 24.11 0.59 4.27
N TRP A 54 23.14 0.03 3.55
CA TRP A 54 23.25 -0.24 2.11
C TRP A 54 23.58 1.01 1.27
N HIS A 55 23.13 2.19 1.70
CA HIS A 55 23.30 3.46 0.98
C HIS A 55 24.72 4.04 1.14
N THR A 56 25.56 3.49 2.01
CA THR A 56 26.95 3.94 2.21
C THR A 56 27.97 3.11 1.44
N LEU A 57 27.54 2.00 0.81
CA LEU A 57 28.43 1.05 0.13
C LEU A 57 29.07 1.59 -1.15
N GLY A 58 28.64 2.75 -1.67
CA GLY A 58 29.17 3.34 -2.92
C GLY A 58 28.78 2.58 -4.20
N GLU A 59 28.12 1.44 -4.05
CA GLU A 59 27.60 0.62 -5.13
C GLU A 59 26.18 1.06 -5.53
N ARG A 60 25.83 0.93 -6.82
CA ARG A 60 24.47 1.20 -7.28
C ARG A 60 23.54 0.09 -6.80
N PRO A 61 22.41 0.40 -6.14
CA PRO A 61 21.44 -0.62 -5.79
C PRO A 61 20.86 -1.31 -7.02
N TYR A 62 20.51 -2.58 -6.87
CA TYR A 62 19.91 -3.40 -7.91
C TYR A 62 19.06 -4.53 -7.32
N ARG A 63 18.38 -5.24 -8.21
CA ARG A 63 17.81 -6.57 -7.92
C ARG A 63 18.15 -7.53 -9.03
N TRP A 64 18.38 -8.78 -8.65
CA TRP A 64 18.38 -9.90 -9.58
C TRP A 64 16.94 -10.27 -9.96
N THR A 65 16.67 -10.42 -11.25
CA THR A 65 15.46 -11.14 -11.69
C THR A 65 15.61 -12.63 -11.36
N THR A 66 14.51 -13.38 -11.35
CA THR A 66 14.52 -14.83 -11.54
C THR A 66 14.67 -15.17 -13.02
N ASP A 67 14.38 -16.40 -13.43
CA ASP A 67 14.33 -16.83 -14.83
C ASP A 67 13.22 -16.12 -15.63
N GLU A 68 12.11 -15.82 -14.99
CA GLU A 68 11.04 -14.94 -15.48
C GLU A 68 10.75 -13.81 -14.49
N ALA A 69 10.61 -12.58 -14.98
CA ALA A 69 10.28 -11.42 -14.16
C ALA A 69 9.36 -10.45 -14.90
N GLU A 70 8.53 -9.73 -14.15
CA GLU A 70 7.64 -8.69 -14.69
C GLU A 70 7.80 -7.39 -13.89
N VAL A 71 7.97 -6.30 -14.63
CA VAL A 71 7.81 -4.92 -14.13
C VAL A 71 6.49 -4.38 -14.66
N ARG A 72 5.59 -3.99 -13.76
CA ARG A 72 4.27 -3.46 -14.10
C ARG A 72 4.15 -2.03 -13.60
N LEU A 73 3.83 -1.10 -14.49
CA LEU A 73 3.47 0.28 -14.19
C LEU A 73 1.96 0.45 -14.39
N PRO A 74 1.16 0.39 -13.31
CA PRO A 74 -0.28 0.33 -13.44
C PRO A 74 -0.90 1.70 -13.72
N GLY A 75 -1.98 1.71 -14.50
CA GLY A 75 -2.82 2.88 -14.74
C GLY A 75 -2.11 4.09 -15.34
N VAL A 76 -0.98 3.89 -16.01
CA VAL A 76 -0.24 4.93 -16.73
C VAL A 76 -1.10 5.57 -17.83
N GLY A 77 -2.08 4.85 -18.37
CA GLY A 77 -2.96 5.31 -19.44
C GLY A 77 -2.54 4.78 -20.81
N GLY A 78 -3.44 4.89 -21.79
CA GLY A 78 -3.19 4.45 -23.16
C GLY A 78 -2.16 5.31 -23.90
N GLY A 79 -1.68 4.80 -25.03
CA GLY A 79 -0.70 5.48 -25.88
C GLY A 79 0.63 4.73 -25.98
N ALA A 80 1.58 5.34 -26.67
CA ALA A 80 2.94 4.85 -26.81
C ALA A 80 3.84 5.39 -25.68
N TRP A 81 4.73 4.53 -25.21
CA TRP A 81 5.62 4.78 -24.08
C TRP A 81 7.05 4.43 -24.45
N LEU A 82 8.01 5.28 -24.08
CA LEU A 82 9.43 4.96 -24.12
C LEU A 82 9.81 4.36 -22.78
N VAL A 83 10.08 3.05 -22.76
CA VAL A 83 10.57 2.33 -21.60
C VAL A 83 12.09 2.27 -21.68
N SER A 84 12.76 2.72 -20.63
CA SER A 84 14.21 2.68 -20.50
C SER A 84 14.60 1.74 -19.36
N VAL A 85 15.38 0.70 -19.64
CA VAL A 85 15.78 -0.31 -18.68
C VAL A 85 17.29 -0.26 -18.52
N ALA A 86 17.78 0.04 -17.32
CA ALA A 86 19.20 -0.08 -16.99
C ALA A 86 19.46 -1.49 -16.44
N ALA A 87 20.18 -2.31 -17.21
CA ALA A 87 20.40 -3.72 -16.91
C ALA A 87 21.83 -4.19 -17.24
N SER A 88 22.25 -5.27 -16.58
CA SER A 88 23.45 -6.04 -16.92
C SER A 88 23.21 -7.55 -16.78
N SER A 89 24.11 -8.35 -17.36
CA SER A 89 24.12 -9.82 -17.22
C SER A 89 24.76 -10.30 -15.92
N GLY A 90 25.17 -9.37 -15.04
CA GLY A 90 25.93 -9.64 -13.83
C GLY A 90 27.36 -10.09 -14.14
N PRO A 91 27.87 -11.18 -13.54
CA PRO A 91 29.24 -11.65 -13.74
C PRO A 91 29.45 -12.36 -15.09
N ARG A 92 28.40 -12.58 -15.88
CA ARG A 92 28.50 -13.14 -17.23
C ARG A 92 28.92 -12.05 -18.22
N GLU A 93 29.74 -12.39 -19.22
CA GLU A 93 30.11 -11.47 -20.30
C GLU A 93 28.88 -10.95 -21.06
N SER A 94 27.95 -11.85 -21.40
CA SER A 94 26.64 -11.51 -21.95
C SER A 94 25.61 -12.62 -21.77
N VAL A 95 24.33 -12.29 -21.93
CA VAL A 95 23.21 -13.24 -21.95
C VAL A 95 22.13 -12.79 -22.94
N GLN A 96 21.52 -13.74 -23.65
CA GLN A 96 20.33 -13.46 -24.45
C GLN A 96 19.09 -13.48 -23.55
N SER A 97 18.31 -12.40 -23.59
CA SER A 97 17.07 -12.28 -22.83
C SER A 97 15.90 -11.93 -23.76
N HIS A 98 14.72 -12.48 -23.48
CA HIS A 98 13.50 -12.22 -24.24
C HIS A 98 12.62 -11.25 -23.47
N TRP A 99 12.39 -10.07 -24.04
CA TRP A 99 11.64 -8.99 -23.41
C TRP A 99 10.33 -8.76 -24.13
N GLN A 100 9.21 -8.87 -23.43
CA GLN A 100 7.88 -8.65 -23.96
C GLN A 100 7.26 -7.41 -23.33
N LEU A 101 6.77 -6.48 -24.15
CA LEU A 101 6.14 -5.25 -23.69
C LEU A 101 4.68 -5.19 -24.16
N GLY A 102 3.75 -5.39 -23.23
CA GLY A 102 2.31 -5.50 -23.54
C GLY A 102 2.02 -6.65 -24.51
N PRO A 103 1.12 -6.46 -25.51
CA PRO A 103 0.73 -7.52 -26.44
C PRO A 103 1.74 -7.76 -27.58
N ALA A 104 2.85 -7.01 -27.62
CA ALA A 104 3.84 -7.14 -28.68
C ALA A 104 4.59 -8.49 -28.62
N ALA A 105 5.20 -8.87 -29.75
CA ALA A 105 6.11 -10.01 -29.80
C ALA A 105 7.33 -9.76 -28.90
N ALA A 106 7.88 -10.83 -28.32
CA ALA A 106 9.08 -10.74 -27.50
C ALA A 106 10.29 -10.32 -28.34
N LEU A 107 11.04 -9.34 -27.86
CA LEU A 107 12.30 -8.88 -28.42
C LEU A 107 13.45 -9.68 -27.80
N THR A 108 14.35 -10.21 -28.62
CA THR A 108 15.60 -10.78 -28.11
C THR A 108 16.62 -9.67 -27.92
N VAL A 109 17.07 -9.48 -26.68
CA VAL A 109 18.03 -8.46 -26.26
C VAL A 109 19.29 -9.16 -25.75
N THR A 110 20.44 -8.81 -26.33
CA THR A 110 21.73 -9.24 -25.80
C THR A 110 22.15 -8.28 -24.68
N VAL A 111 22.16 -8.76 -23.44
CA VAL A 111 22.53 -7.98 -22.26
C VAL A 111 23.98 -8.30 -21.89
N GLY A 112 24.85 -7.28 -21.84
CA GLY A 112 26.27 -7.45 -21.48
C GLY A 112 26.58 -7.27 -19.99
N ALA A 113 27.82 -7.60 -19.59
CA ALA A 113 28.30 -7.51 -18.20
C ALA A 113 28.25 -6.09 -17.63
N GLU A 114 28.62 -5.12 -18.47
CA GLU A 114 28.57 -3.71 -18.09
C GLU A 114 27.12 -3.18 -18.10
N PRO A 115 26.69 -2.43 -17.08
CA PRO A 115 25.37 -1.82 -17.05
C PRO A 115 25.12 -0.92 -18.26
N ARG A 116 24.08 -1.23 -19.04
CA ARG A 116 23.64 -0.44 -20.20
C ARG A 116 22.16 -0.08 -20.08
N VAL A 117 21.79 1.01 -20.76
CA VAL A 117 20.38 1.45 -20.84
C VAL A 117 19.82 1.00 -22.18
N TYR A 118 18.75 0.21 -22.13
CA TYR A 118 18.00 -0.27 -23.29
C TYR A 118 16.73 0.56 -23.43
N HIS A 119 16.50 1.13 -24.60
CA HIS A 119 15.35 1.98 -24.91
C HIS A 119 14.38 1.23 -25.83
N ILE A 120 13.14 1.05 -25.38
CA ILE A 120 12.15 0.23 -26.06
C ILE A 120 10.82 0.97 -26.10
N LEU A 121 10.19 0.97 -27.27
CA LEU A 121 8.83 1.48 -27.41
C LEU A 121 7.82 0.41 -26.96
N ALA A 122 6.92 0.81 -26.08
CA ALA A 122 5.84 -0.02 -25.55
C ALA A 122 4.49 0.61 -25.84
N THR A 123 3.45 -0.22 -25.84
CA THR A 123 2.06 0.23 -25.78
C THR A 123 1.45 -0.23 -24.47
N ALA A 124 0.60 0.60 -23.88
CA ALA A 124 -0.10 0.23 -22.65
C ALA A 124 -1.27 -0.72 -22.96
N GLU A 125 -1.40 -1.79 -22.19
CA GLU A 125 -2.49 -2.76 -22.26
C GLU A 125 -3.47 -2.51 -21.12
N ALA A 126 -4.74 -2.25 -21.43
CA ALA A 126 -5.77 -1.88 -20.44
C ALA A 126 -5.37 -0.70 -19.53
N GLY A 127 -4.46 0.15 -19.99
CA GLY A 127 -3.93 1.29 -19.23
C GLY A 127 -2.67 1.01 -18.40
N ASP A 128 -2.11 -0.19 -18.46
CA ASP A 128 -0.86 -0.58 -17.78
C ASP A 128 0.29 -0.74 -18.78
N VAL A 129 1.51 -0.36 -18.40
CA VAL A 129 2.73 -0.78 -19.11
C VAL A 129 3.31 -1.99 -18.38
N ARG A 130 3.53 -3.09 -19.09
CA ARG A 130 4.10 -4.32 -18.55
C ARG A 130 5.34 -4.70 -19.34
N LEU A 131 6.46 -4.87 -18.66
CA LEU A 131 7.71 -5.39 -19.20
C LEU A 131 7.94 -6.77 -18.58
N ARG A 132 7.79 -7.82 -19.37
CA ARG A 132 8.20 -9.17 -19.00
C ARG A 132 9.58 -9.46 -19.54
N MET A 133 10.44 -10.03 -18.72
CA MET A 133 11.79 -10.40 -19.07
C MET A 133 11.99 -11.87 -18.75
N ARG A 134 12.53 -12.61 -19.72
CA ARG A 134 12.95 -14.00 -19.53
C ARG A 134 14.42 -14.12 -19.85
N ALA A 135 15.19 -14.69 -18.93
CA ALA A 135 16.63 -14.88 -19.11
C ALA A 135 17.04 -16.22 -18.52
N PRO A 136 17.97 -16.95 -19.16
CA PRO A 136 18.57 -18.13 -18.56
C PRO A 136 19.16 -17.80 -17.18
N PRO A 137 18.93 -18.64 -16.15
CA PRO A 137 19.51 -18.42 -14.84
C PRO A 137 21.04 -18.51 -14.91
N PHE A 138 21.70 -17.70 -14.10
CA PHE A 138 23.13 -17.72 -13.85
C PHE A 138 23.42 -18.79 -12.78
N PRO A 139 24.25 -19.79 -13.08
CA PRO A 139 24.64 -20.79 -12.10
C PRO A 139 25.61 -20.18 -11.08
N ALA A 140 25.16 -20.02 -9.84
CA ALA A 140 25.97 -19.58 -8.71
C ALA A 140 26.03 -20.70 -7.67
N PRO A 141 27.13 -21.48 -7.58
CA PRO A 141 27.18 -22.69 -6.74
C PRO A 141 26.85 -22.46 -5.26
N ASP A 142 27.22 -21.29 -4.72
CA ASP A 142 27.04 -20.93 -3.31
C ASP A 142 25.80 -20.05 -3.06
N ASP A 143 24.98 -19.81 -4.09
CA ASP A 143 23.75 -19.00 -3.98
C ASP A 143 22.53 -19.84 -4.41
N PRO A 144 21.62 -20.20 -3.48
CA PRO A 144 20.47 -21.04 -3.81
C PRO A 144 19.39 -20.32 -4.64
N ARG A 145 19.53 -19.01 -4.87
CA ARG A 145 18.54 -18.21 -5.58
C ARG A 145 18.62 -18.42 -7.09
N THR A 146 17.49 -18.29 -7.78
CA THR A 146 17.48 -18.19 -9.24
C THR A 146 17.88 -16.78 -9.65
N LEU A 147 19.00 -16.63 -10.35
CA LEU A 147 19.59 -15.34 -10.72
C LEU A 147 19.54 -15.13 -12.24
N GLY A 148 18.62 -14.32 -12.74
CA GLY A 148 18.50 -13.97 -14.16
C GLY A 148 19.38 -12.76 -14.52
N LEU A 149 18.77 -11.61 -14.75
CA LEU A 149 19.44 -10.34 -15.05
C LEU A 149 19.60 -9.48 -13.80
N VAL A 150 20.55 -8.57 -13.83
CA VAL A 150 20.65 -7.49 -12.84
C VAL A 150 19.93 -6.27 -13.39
N ILE A 151 18.93 -5.76 -12.67
CA ILE A 151 18.20 -4.53 -13.04
C ILE A 151 18.47 -3.46 -12.00
N TYR A 152 18.85 -2.27 -12.47
CA TYR A 152 19.18 -1.10 -11.64
C TYR A 152 18.05 -0.05 -11.68
N ARG A 153 17.43 0.14 -12.83
CA ARG A 153 16.43 1.19 -13.03
C ARG A 153 15.49 0.84 -14.16
N VAL A 154 14.22 1.15 -13.99
CA VAL A 154 13.24 1.15 -15.06
C VAL A 154 12.54 2.49 -15.07
N SER A 155 12.52 3.17 -16.21
CA SER A 155 11.71 4.37 -16.39
C SER A 155 10.78 4.23 -17.58
N ALA A 156 9.64 4.90 -17.52
CA ALA A 156 8.71 5.00 -18.62
C ALA A 156 8.22 6.45 -18.76
N ALA A 157 8.18 6.93 -19.99
CA ALA A 157 7.63 8.24 -20.33
C ALA A 157 6.74 8.15 -21.56
N ALA A 158 5.63 8.89 -21.57
CA ALA A 158 4.76 8.97 -22.74
C ALA A 158 5.52 9.64 -23.91
N THR A 159 5.39 9.11 -25.13
CA THR A 159 6.13 9.60 -26.32
C THR A 159 5.28 10.41 -27.31
N GLY A 160 3.97 10.50 -27.10
CA GLY A 160 3.03 11.24 -27.94
C GLY A 160 2.57 12.57 -27.33
N ALA A 161 1.81 13.34 -28.11
CA ALA A 161 1.05 14.48 -27.61
C ALA A 161 -0.35 14.02 -27.13
N PRO A 162 -1.03 14.80 -26.26
CA PRO A 162 -2.42 14.57 -25.91
C PRO A 162 -3.33 14.50 -27.16
N PRO A 163 -4.47 13.80 -27.10
CA PRO A 163 -5.09 13.25 -25.88
C PRO A 163 -4.54 11.88 -25.47
N TYR A 164 -4.27 11.70 -24.18
CA TYR A 164 -3.99 10.39 -23.59
C TYR A 164 -5.29 9.72 -23.15
N ALA A 165 -5.44 8.44 -23.50
CA ALA A 165 -6.60 7.66 -23.07
C ALA A 165 -6.50 7.31 -21.57
N PRO A 166 -7.50 7.63 -20.73
CA PRO A 166 -7.47 7.24 -19.33
C PRO A 166 -7.62 5.72 -19.16
N ALA A 167 -7.03 5.17 -18.11
CA ALA A 167 -7.18 3.74 -17.79
C ALA A 167 -8.59 3.48 -17.22
N PRO A 168 -9.43 2.65 -17.87
CA PRO A 168 -10.83 2.45 -17.43
C PRO A 168 -10.93 1.84 -16.03
N SER A 169 -10.01 0.93 -15.69
CA SER A 169 -9.93 0.31 -14.36
C SER A 169 -9.68 1.34 -13.25
N VAL A 170 -8.80 2.32 -13.50
CA VAL A 170 -8.51 3.41 -12.57
C VAL A 170 -9.72 4.31 -12.38
N LEU A 171 -10.41 4.68 -13.48
CA LEU A 171 -11.63 5.49 -13.40
C LEU A 171 -12.73 4.75 -12.62
N ALA A 172 -12.89 3.44 -12.83
CA ALA A 172 -13.86 2.63 -12.11
C ALA A 172 -13.54 2.55 -10.61
N LEU A 173 -12.28 2.36 -10.24
CA LEU A 173 -11.86 2.32 -8.84
C LEU A 173 -11.99 3.69 -8.15
N LEU A 174 -11.66 4.79 -8.83
CA LEU A 174 -11.89 6.14 -8.31
C LEU A 174 -13.38 6.44 -8.14
N ALA A 175 -14.22 6.02 -9.09
CA ALA A 175 -15.66 6.13 -8.97
C ALA A 175 -16.18 5.33 -7.76
N ALA A 176 -15.74 4.09 -7.60
CA ALA A 176 -16.12 3.25 -6.46
C ALA A 176 -15.68 3.86 -5.11
N ALA A 177 -14.45 4.37 -5.03
CA ALA A 177 -13.94 5.05 -3.84
C ALA A 177 -14.73 6.33 -3.54
N LEU A 178 -15.04 7.16 -4.55
CA LEU A 178 -15.78 8.41 -4.39
C LEU A 178 -17.24 8.17 -3.98
N ILE A 179 -17.91 7.18 -4.58
CA ILE A 179 -19.28 6.78 -4.20
C ILE A 179 -19.28 6.27 -2.76
N GLY A 180 -18.34 5.39 -2.41
CA GLY A 180 -18.18 4.89 -1.05
C GLY A 180 -17.94 6.02 -0.05
N ALA A 181 -17.08 6.99 -0.40
CA ALA A 181 -16.74 8.11 0.48
C ALA A 181 -17.93 9.05 0.67
N TRP A 182 -18.71 9.31 -0.39
CA TRP A 182 -19.94 10.07 -0.30
C TRP A 182 -20.99 9.35 0.57
N CYS A 183 -21.17 8.04 0.40
CA CYS A 183 -22.06 7.22 1.23
C CYS A 183 -21.64 7.21 2.71
N LEU A 184 -20.34 7.10 2.97
CA LEU A 184 -19.75 7.15 4.30
C LEU A 184 -19.96 8.54 4.94
N ALA A 185 -19.67 9.61 4.20
CA ALA A 185 -19.88 10.98 4.66
C ALA A 185 -21.36 11.27 4.95
N ARG A 186 -22.27 10.83 4.08
CA ARG A 186 -23.73 10.89 4.28
C ARG A 186 -24.20 10.17 5.54
N ARG A 187 -23.47 9.15 5.98
CA ARG A 187 -23.78 8.36 7.17
C ARG A 187 -23.23 9.00 8.45
N LEU A 188 -22.05 9.60 8.36
CA LEU A 188 -21.29 10.09 9.52
C LEU A 188 -21.44 11.59 9.76
N LEU A 189 -21.79 12.37 8.73
CA LEU A 189 -21.82 13.83 8.73
C LEU A 189 -23.19 14.35 8.28
N SER A 190 -23.39 15.67 8.38
CA SER A 190 -24.57 16.32 7.81
C SER A 190 -24.61 16.17 6.28
N SER A 191 -25.82 16.16 5.71
CA SER A 191 -26.04 16.12 4.26
C SER A 191 -25.35 17.29 3.53
N SER A 192 -25.25 18.46 4.18
CA SER A 192 -24.57 19.64 3.67
C SER A 192 -23.06 19.50 3.60
N ALA A 193 -22.44 18.67 4.45
CA ALA A 193 -20.99 18.44 4.47
C ALA A 193 -20.54 17.32 3.53
N ALA A 194 -21.41 16.34 3.23
CA ALA A 194 -21.03 15.18 2.42
C ALA A 194 -20.68 15.54 0.96
N LEU A 195 -21.42 16.47 0.35
CA LEU A 195 -21.16 16.91 -1.02
C LEU A 195 -19.82 17.67 -1.18
N PRO A 196 -19.52 18.72 -0.40
CA PRO A 196 -18.24 19.41 -0.51
C PRO A 196 -17.04 18.51 -0.18
N LEU A 197 -17.20 17.57 0.77
CA LEU A 197 -16.14 16.59 1.06
C LEU A 197 -15.88 15.68 -0.15
N ALA A 198 -16.92 15.12 -0.76
CA ALA A 198 -16.78 14.29 -1.94
C ALA A 198 -16.20 15.08 -3.13
N ALA A 199 -16.63 16.32 -3.34
CA ALA A 199 -16.05 17.21 -4.36
C ALA A 199 -14.56 17.49 -4.10
N GLY A 200 -14.18 17.77 -2.86
CA GLY A 200 -12.78 17.96 -2.44
C GLY A 200 -11.93 16.72 -2.71
N LEU A 201 -12.44 15.53 -2.36
CA LEU A 201 -11.77 14.25 -2.65
C LEU A 201 -11.61 14.00 -4.15
N ALA A 202 -12.59 14.37 -4.98
CA ALA A 202 -12.48 14.25 -6.43
C ALA A 202 -11.37 15.16 -6.99
N VAL A 203 -11.26 16.39 -6.48
CA VAL A 203 -10.18 17.33 -6.86
C VAL A 203 -8.82 16.82 -6.40
N ILE A 204 -8.69 16.37 -5.14
CA ILE A 204 -7.44 15.76 -4.64
C ILE A 204 -7.04 14.56 -5.50
N GLY A 205 -7.99 13.68 -5.82
CA GLY A 205 -7.75 12.54 -6.72
C GLY A 205 -7.25 12.96 -8.09
N ALA A 206 -7.80 14.04 -8.67
CA ALA A 206 -7.35 14.58 -9.94
C ALA A 206 -5.93 15.16 -9.87
N LEU A 207 -5.61 15.91 -8.81
CA LEU A 207 -4.28 16.47 -8.59
C LEU A 207 -3.23 15.35 -8.41
N LEU A 208 -3.56 14.32 -7.62
CA LEU A 208 -2.70 13.16 -7.43
C LEU A 208 -2.53 12.35 -8.71
N LEU A 209 -3.58 12.16 -9.51
CA LEU A 209 -3.47 11.51 -10.82
C LEU A 209 -2.60 12.30 -11.81
N ALA A 210 -2.65 13.63 -11.77
CA ALA A 210 -1.84 14.47 -12.63
C ALA A 210 -0.35 14.46 -12.22
N ALA A 211 -0.07 14.50 -10.91
CA ALA A 211 1.28 14.67 -10.38
C ALA A 211 2.00 13.35 -10.06
N ARG A 212 1.29 12.35 -9.54
CA ARG A 212 1.83 11.10 -8.97
C ARG A 212 1.02 9.88 -9.40
N ARG A 213 0.60 9.85 -10.66
CA ARG A 213 -0.30 8.85 -11.26
C ARG A 213 0.01 7.41 -10.84
N VAL A 214 1.24 6.98 -11.04
CA VAL A 214 1.66 5.58 -10.83
C VAL A 214 1.60 5.23 -9.35
N ASP A 215 2.04 6.12 -8.47
CA ASP A 215 2.04 5.89 -7.01
C ASP A 215 0.63 5.72 -6.46
N ILE A 216 -0.29 6.62 -6.85
CA ILE A 216 -1.67 6.57 -6.33
C ILE A 216 -2.43 5.35 -6.88
N VAL A 217 -2.16 4.95 -8.13
CA VAL A 217 -2.87 3.82 -8.75
C VAL A 217 -2.54 2.50 -8.06
N VAL A 218 -1.30 2.28 -7.61
CA VAL A 218 -0.94 1.08 -6.84
C VAL A 218 -1.77 0.98 -5.56
N PHE A 219 -2.03 2.10 -4.90
CA PHE A 219 -2.76 2.15 -3.63
C PHE A 219 -4.29 2.17 -3.81
N LEU A 220 -4.78 2.53 -4.99
CA LEU A 220 -6.19 2.80 -5.26
C LEU A 220 -7.14 1.60 -5.00
N PRO A 221 -6.82 0.34 -5.37
CA PRO A 221 -7.70 -0.80 -5.06
C PRO A 221 -7.95 -0.94 -3.56
N LEU A 222 -6.91 -0.76 -2.75
CA LEU A 222 -6.98 -0.80 -1.30
C LEU A 222 -7.79 0.39 -0.76
N LEU A 223 -7.57 1.61 -1.25
CA LEU A 223 -8.37 2.77 -0.84
C LEU A 223 -9.86 2.58 -1.13
N ALA A 224 -10.20 2.07 -2.32
CA ALA A 224 -11.58 1.78 -2.68
C ALA A 224 -12.20 0.77 -1.71
N ALA A 225 -11.52 -0.35 -1.46
CA ALA A 225 -11.97 -1.36 -0.50
C ALA A 225 -12.10 -0.80 0.92
N LEU A 226 -11.10 -0.05 1.39
CA LEU A 226 -11.05 0.48 2.75
C LEU A 226 -12.19 1.45 3.04
N VAL A 227 -12.58 2.29 2.07
CA VAL A 227 -13.73 3.19 2.23
C VAL A 227 -15.03 2.41 2.43
N TRP A 228 -15.22 1.31 1.69
CA TRP A 228 -16.38 0.43 1.87
C TRP A 228 -16.33 -0.34 3.20
N ILE A 229 -15.14 -0.80 3.61
CA ILE A 229 -14.94 -1.39 4.94
C ILE A 229 -15.30 -0.38 6.04
N CYS A 230 -14.86 0.87 5.92
CA CYS A 230 -15.22 1.95 6.85
C CYS A 230 -16.72 2.21 6.87
N TYR A 231 -17.40 2.15 5.71
CA TYR A 231 -18.86 2.24 5.63
C TYR A 231 -19.57 1.10 6.37
N LEU A 232 -19.14 -0.14 6.15
CA LEU A 232 -19.69 -1.32 6.84
C LEU A 232 -19.41 -1.24 8.34
N LEU A 233 -18.21 -0.86 8.74
CA LEU A 233 -17.82 -0.66 10.12
C LEU A 233 -18.71 0.41 10.79
N ALA A 234 -18.89 1.57 10.14
CA ALA A 234 -19.83 2.59 10.61
C ALA A 234 -21.27 2.05 10.76
N ALA A 235 -21.70 1.19 9.84
CA ALA A 235 -23.03 0.62 9.86
C ALA A 235 -23.26 -0.36 11.01
N LEU A 236 -22.28 -1.20 11.31
CA LEU A 236 -22.33 -2.19 12.39
C LEU A 236 -22.14 -1.54 13.77
N LEU A 237 -21.28 -0.53 13.86
CA LEU A 237 -20.97 0.11 15.14
C LEU A 237 -22.06 1.07 15.63
N ALA A 238 -22.80 1.70 14.73
CA ALA A 238 -23.87 2.62 15.11
C ALA A 238 -24.90 2.01 16.10
N PRO A 239 -25.51 0.85 15.84
CA PRO A 239 -26.44 0.22 16.79
C PRO A 239 -25.73 -0.27 18.05
N LEU A 240 -24.48 -0.74 17.96
CA LEU A 240 -23.70 -1.19 19.12
C LEU A 240 -23.38 -0.04 20.08
N LEU A 241 -22.98 1.11 19.54
CA LEU A 241 -22.71 2.31 20.33
C LEU A 241 -23.99 2.83 21.00
N ALA A 242 -25.12 2.79 20.28
CA ALA A 242 -26.41 3.15 20.86
C ALA A 242 -26.84 2.18 21.97
N ALA A 243 -26.64 0.87 21.80
CA ALA A 243 -26.92 -0.14 22.81
C ALA A 243 -26.02 0.03 24.05
N ALA A 244 -24.72 0.24 23.85
CA ALA A 244 -23.76 0.48 24.92
C ALA A 244 -24.09 1.77 25.71
N ALA A 245 -24.41 2.87 25.02
CA ALA A 245 -24.81 4.11 25.68
C ALA A 245 -26.07 3.90 26.55
N ARG A 246 -27.07 3.16 26.05
CA ARG A 246 -28.27 2.80 26.84
C ARG A 246 -27.92 1.91 28.04
N ALA A 247 -27.09 0.89 27.85
CA ALA A 247 -26.69 -0.03 28.92
C ALA A 247 -25.89 0.68 30.03
N LEU A 248 -25.12 1.71 29.69
CA LEU A 248 -24.33 2.50 30.63
C LEU A 248 -25.11 3.70 31.22
N GLY A 249 -26.37 3.90 30.85
CA GLY A 249 -27.17 5.04 31.31
C GLY A 249 -26.66 6.40 30.79
N VAL A 250 -25.86 6.42 29.72
CA VAL A 250 -25.29 7.63 29.15
C VAL A 250 -26.31 8.27 28.20
N SER A 251 -26.78 9.47 28.56
CA SER A 251 -27.62 10.29 27.69
C SER A 251 -26.75 11.05 26.70
N ALA A 252 -26.55 10.47 25.52
CA ALA A 252 -25.85 11.11 24.40
C ALA A 252 -26.83 11.47 23.28
N GLY A 253 -26.76 12.71 22.80
CA GLY A 253 -27.55 13.16 21.66
C GLY A 253 -27.22 12.37 20.39
N PRO A 254 -28.09 12.37 19.35
CA PRO A 254 -27.75 11.79 18.05
C PRO A 254 -26.44 12.35 17.48
N ALA A 255 -26.27 13.67 17.49
CA ALA A 255 -25.09 14.35 16.96
C ALA A 255 -23.78 13.96 17.67
N GLU A 256 -23.81 13.81 19.00
CA GLU A 256 -22.62 13.40 19.77
C GLU A 256 -22.21 11.96 19.45
N ARG A 257 -23.20 11.06 19.30
CA ARG A 257 -22.96 9.67 18.91
C ARG A 257 -22.41 9.57 17.49
N ASP A 258 -22.97 10.33 16.55
CA ASP A 258 -22.52 10.35 15.16
C ASP A 258 -21.09 10.89 15.06
N MET A 259 -20.75 11.92 15.84
CA MET A 259 -19.39 12.46 15.90
C MET A 259 -18.38 11.46 16.50
N ALA A 260 -18.74 10.76 17.59
CA ALA A 260 -17.89 9.72 18.17
C ALA A 260 -17.67 8.54 17.20
N LEU A 261 -18.74 8.15 16.48
CA LEU A 261 -18.68 7.14 15.43
C LEU A 261 -17.78 7.61 14.28
N ALA A 262 -17.95 8.84 13.82
CA ALA A 262 -17.18 9.44 12.74
C ALA A 262 -15.69 9.49 13.09
N ALA A 263 -15.36 9.96 14.29
CA ALA A 263 -13.99 9.99 14.80
C ALA A 263 -13.37 8.60 14.86
N THR A 264 -14.11 7.60 15.36
CA THR A 264 -13.58 6.23 15.43
C THR A 264 -13.32 5.64 14.03
N VAL A 265 -14.27 5.81 13.10
CA VAL A 265 -14.14 5.28 11.74
C VAL A 265 -13.04 5.99 10.96
N ALA A 266 -12.91 7.31 11.14
CA ALA A 266 -11.83 8.08 10.54
C ALA A 266 -10.46 7.64 11.08
N ALA A 267 -10.31 7.50 12.40
CA ALA A 267 -9.06 7.03 13.02
C ALA A 267 -8.69 5.62 12.54
N PHE A 268 -9.66 4.71 12.49
CA PHE A 268 -9.46 3.37 11.92
C PHE A 268 -9.01 3.46 10.45
N GLY A 269 -9.75 4.21 9.62
CA GLY A 269 -9.47 4.34 8.19
C GLY A 269 -8.08 4.92 7.92
N VAL A 270 -7.70 6.02 8.57
CA VAL A 270 -6.38 6.65 8.40
C VAL A 270 -5.26 5.70 8.84
N ARG A 271 -5.41 5.04 9.99
CA ARG A 271 -4.40 4.11 10.50
C ARG A 271 -4.21 2.90 9.58
N VAL A 272 -5.30 2.26 9.16
CA VAL A 272 -5.25 1.12 8.24
C VAL A 272 -4.71 1.53 6.87
N ALA A 273 -5.10 2.70 6.36
CA ALA A 273 -4.55 3.25 5.12
C ALA A 273 -3.02 3.44 5.22
N GLY A 274 -2.52 3.99 6.31
CA GLY A 274 -1.08 4.15 6.55
C GLY A 274 -0.35 2.83 6.69
N MET A 275 -0.89 1.88 7.46
CA MET A 275 -0.28 0.57 7.70
C MET A 275 -0.22 -0.31 6.44
N LEU A 276 -1.22 -0.21 5.58
CA LEU A 276 -1.31 -0.97 4.33
C LEU A 276 -0.82 -0.17 3.11
N HIS A 277 -0.28 1.03 3.31
CA HIS A 277 0.26 1.81 2.20
C HIS A 277 1.40 1.03 1.52
N PRO A 278 1.46 0.93 0.18
CA PRO A 278 2.44 0.12 -0.54
C PRO A 278 3.90 0.46 -0.23
N TYR A 279 4.14 1.69 0.24
CA TYR A 279 5.47 2.18 0.64
C TYR A 279 5.70 2.19 2.16
N ALA A 280 4.72 1.76 2.96
CA ALA A 280 4.90 1.61 4.39
C ALA A 280 5.60 0.29 4.69
N ILE A 281 6.87 0.39 5.10
CA ILE A 281 7.72 -0.75 5.44
C ILE A 281 7.96 -0.70 6.94
N PHE A 282 7.37 -1.65 7.67
CA PHE A 282 7.60 -1.80 9.11
C PHE A 282 8.41 -3.07 9.36
N SER A 283 9.45 -2.96 10.19
CA SER A 283 10.32 -4.10 10.58
C SER A 283 9.51 -5.27 11.13
N ASP A 284 8.49 -4.96 11.94
CA ASP A 284 7.82 -5.97 12.77
C ASP A 284 6.60 -6.59 12.07
N THR A 285 6.24 -6.14 10.87
CA THR A 285 5.06 -6.71 10.18
C THR A 285 5.25 -8.20 9.92
N ARG A 286 6.44 -8.62 9.49
CA ARG A 286 6.73 -10.05 9.25
C ARG A 286 6.77 -10.86 10.54
N LEU A 287 7.29 -10.27 11.62
CA LEU A 287 7.27 -10.86 12.96
C LEU A 287 5.84 -11.18 13.40
N HIS A 288 4.93 -10.19 13.32
CA HIS A 288 3.53 -10.39 13.67
C HIS A 288 2.82 -11.41 12.79
N VAL A 289 3.14 -11.47 11.49
CA VAL A 289 2.57 -12.49 10.58
C VAL A 289 3.06 -13.89 10.94
N ASN A 290 4.34 -14.04 11.31
CA ASN A 290 4.88 -15.31 11.78
C ASN A 290 4.21 -15.74 13.09
N ASN A 291 4.09 -14.82 14.05
CA ASN A 291 3.50 -15.12 15.36
C ASN A 291 2.01 -15.47 15.27
N LEU A 292 1.27 -14.78 14.39
CA LEU A 292 -0.10 -15.15 14.06
C LEU A 292 -0.18 -16.56 13.43
N THR A 293 0.81 -16.93 12.60
CA THR A 293 0.91 -18.26 11.99
C THR A 293 1.22 -19.33 13.03
N GLU A 294 2.18 -19.10 13.92
CA GLU A 294 2.53 -20.03 14.98
C GLU A 294 1.37 -20.28 15.94
N VAL A 295 0.63 -19.21 16.31
CA VAL A 295 -0.58 -19.34 17.13
C VAL A 295 -1.67 -20.14 16.41
N ALA A 296 -1.85 -19.94 15.10
CA ALA A 296 -2.78 -20.74 14.30
C ALA A 296 -2.39 -22.22 14.25
N LEU A 297 -1.10 -22.54 14.37
CA LEU A 297 -0.57 -23.91 14.48
C LEU A 297 -0.60 -24.46 15.92
N GLY A 298 -1.12 -23.70 16.89
CA GLY A 298 -1.28 -24.13 18.28
C GLY A 298 -0.18 -23.68 19.23
N ALA A 299 0.76 -22.83 18.80
CA ALA A 299 1.76 -22.27 19.70
C ALA A 299 1.14 -21.24 20.65
N LEU A 300 1.26 -21.47 21.96
CA LEU A 300 0.77 -20.55 23.00
C LEU A 300 1.90 -19.81 23.74
N PHE A 301 3.14 -20.28 23.59
CA PHE A 301 4.31 -19.67 24.19
C PHE A 301 5.23 -19.22 23.08
N LEU A 302 5.16 -17.93 22.76
CA LEU A 302 6.02 -17.30 21.78
C LEU A 302 7.16 -16.60 22.51
N THR A 303 8.37 -16.73 21.99
CA THR A 303 9.55 -16.01 22.49
C THR A 303 10.29 -15.42 21.30
N GLU A 304 10.68 -14.16 21.44
CA GLU A 304 11.41 -13.47 20.38
C GLU A 304 12.76 -12.97 20.90
N GLY A 305 13.79 -13.16 20.08
CA GLY A 305 15.09 -12.55 20.31
C GLY A 305 15.02 -11.08 19.95
N LEU A 306 14.97 -10.20 20.94
CA LEU A 306 14.97 -8.76 20.67
C LEU A 306 16.37 -8.31 20.24
N PRO A 307 16.52 -7.64 19.08
CA PRO A 307 17.79 -7.08 18.69
C PRO A 307 18.12 -5.93 19.63
N CYS A 308 19.03 -6.16 20.57
CA CYS A 308 19.64 -5.08 21.34
C CYS A 308 21.15 -5.34 21.41
N GLU A 309 21.94 -4.27 21.35
CA GLU A 309 23.40 -4.33 21.35
C GLU A 309 23.96 -5.00 22.62
N ALA A 310 23.18 -5.01 23.71
CA ALA A 310 23.52 -5.66 24.97
C ALA A 310 23.06 -7.13 25.09
N GLY A 311 22.45 -7.71 24.05
CA GLY A 311 21.92 -9.07 24.07
C GLY A 311 20.59 -9.18 24.82
N GLY A 312 19.49 -8.72 24.21
CA GLY A 312 18.18 -8.56 24.84
C GLY A 312 17.49 -9.86 25.28
N GLY A 313 18.10 -11.01 24.99
CA GLY A 313 17.60 -12.33 25.34
C GLY A 313 16.28 -12.67 24.65
N GLN A 314 15.72 -13.81 25.06
CA GLN A 314 14.39 -14.24 24.65
C GLN A 314 13.36 -13.48 25.48
N SER A 315 12.57 -12.62 24.84
CA SER A 315 11.46 -11.93 25.48
C SER A 315 10.16 -12.66 25.20
N PRO A 316 9.31 -12.90 26.23
CA PRO A 316 8.02 -13.54 26.02
C PRO A 316 7.11 -12.62 25.20
N TYR A 317 6.45 -13.18 24.18
CA TYR A 317 5.49 -12.47 23.33
C TYR A 317 4.07 -12.98 23.61
N PRO A 318 3.21 -12.20 24.30
CA PRO A 318 1.89 -12.70 24.71
C PRO A 318 1.00 -13.07 23.51
N PRO A 319 0.42 -14.28 23.46
CA PRO A 319 -0.38 -14.73 22.31
C PRO A 319 -1.79 -14.13 22.29
N GLY A 320 -2.22 -13.46 23.36
CA GLY A 320 -3.60 -13.04 23.56
C GLY A 320 -4.16 -12.21 22.40
N GLY A 321 -3.38 -11.27 21.87
CA GLY A 321 -3.78 -10.48 20.71
C GLY A 321 -3.95 -11.30 19.43
N TYR A 322 -3.13 -12.34 19.21
CA TYR A 322 -3.27 -13.20 18.05
C TYR A 322 -4.47 -14.14 18.18
N LEU A 323 -4.74 -14.65 19.38
CA LEU A 323 -5.89 -15.50 19.67
C LEU A 323 -7.23 -14.80 19.42
N THR A 324 -7.34 -13.51 19.74
CA THR A 324 -8.57 -12.74 19.44
C THR A 324 -8.78 -12.52 17.95
N LEU A 325 -7.72 -12.57 17.14
CA LEU A 325 -7.79 -12.42 15.69
C LEU A 325 -8.09 -13.73 14.95
N MET A 326 -7.80 -14.89 15.55
CA MET A 326 -7.97 -16.22 14.93
C MET A 326 -9.33 -16.44 14.24
N PRO A 327 -10.48 -16.06 14.80
CA PRO A 327 -11.76 -16.26 14.13
C PRO A 327 -11.85 -15.54 12.76
N GLY A 328 -11.14 -14.43 12.60
CA GLY A 328 -11.06 -13.70 11.34
C GLY A 328 -10.31 -14.46 10.23
N GLY A 329 -9.41 -15.38 10.59
CA GLY A 329 -8.70 -16.24 9.63
C GLY A 329 -9.65 -17.14 8.84
N LEU A 330 -10.78 -17.55 9.43
CA LEU A 330 -11.81 -18.34 8.76
C LEU A 330 -12.50 -17.56 7.62
N LEU A 331 -12.48 -16.22 7.68
CA LEU A 331 -13.11 -15.35 6.69
C LEU A 331 -12.13 -14.91 5.59
N THR A 332 -10.84 -14.81 5.92
CA THR A 332 -9.82 -14.26 5.02
C THR A 332 -8.97 -15.32 4.33
N GLY A 333 -8.95 -16.56 4.84
CA GLY A 333 -8.19 -17.69 4.29
C GLY A 333 -6.73 -17.76 4.76
N ASP A 334 -5.97 -18.72 4.23
CA ASP A 334 -4.67 -19.13 4.77
C ASP A 334 -3.44 -18.41 4.20
N GLY A 335 -3.62 -17.39 3.36
CA GLY A 335 -2.52 -16.69 2.71
C GLY A 335 -1.73 -15.77 3.65
N ALA A 336 -0.42 -15.63 3.42
CA ALA A 336 0.42 -14.67 4.17
C ALA A 336 -0.10 -13.23 4.07
N LEU A 337 -0.64 -12.83 2.92
CA LEU A 337 -1.28 -11.53 2.73
C LEU A 337 -2.55 -11.41 3.59
N ALA A 338 -3.43 -12.42 3.59
CA ALA A 338 -4.63 -12.43 4.42
C ALA A 338 -4.29 -12.29 5.91
N ARG A 339 -3.24 -12.98 6.37
CA ARG A 339 -2.71 -12.88 7.75
C ARG A 339 -2.11 -11.51 8.05
N GLN A 340 -1.39 -10.91 7.12
CA GLN A 340 -0.88 -9.54 7.27
C GLN A 340 -2.03 -8.55 7.46
N TRP A 341 -3.08 -8.65 6.63
CA TRP A 341 -4.26 -7.79 6.74
C TRP A 341 -4.99 -8.01 8.07
N LEU A 342 -5.12 -9.25 8.50
CA LEU A 342 -5.74 -9.60 9.78
C LEU A 342 -4.94 -9.05 10.97
N GLY A 343 -3.61 -9.19 10.95
CA GLY A 343 -2.73 -8.64 11.98
C GLY A 343 -2.77 -7.12 12.04
N GLN A 344 -2.61 -6.45 10.90
CA GLN A 344 -2.58 -4.99 10.84
C GLN A 344 -3.96 -4.36 11.13
N GLY A 345 -5.04 -4.91 10.55
CA GLY A 345 -6.40 -4.48 10.84
C GLY A 345 -6.82 -4.78 12.29
N GLY A 346 -6.37 -5.92 12.80
CA GLY A 346 -6.56 -6.37 14.17
C GLY A 346 -5.89 -5.49 15.22
N VAL A 347 -4.74 -4.88 14.92
CA VAL A 347 -4.06 -3.90 15.78
C VAL A 347 -4.68 -2.51 15.63
N ALA A 348 -5.24 -2.18 14.47
CA ALA A 348 -5.88 -0.87 14.26
C ALA A 348 -7.20 -0.71 15.05
N LEU A 349 -7.99 -1.79 15.20
CA LEU A 349 -9.28 -1.77 15.90
C LEU A 349 -9.17 -1.45 17.41
N PRO A 350 -8.25 -2.05 18.19
CA PRO A 350 -8.05 -1.80 19.62
C PRO A 350 -7.17 -0.58 19.92
N GLY A 351 -6.57 0.06 18.91
CA GLY A 351 -5.86 1.34 19.05
C GLY A 351 -6.76 2.58 18.90
N GLY A 352 -7.93 2.45 18.27
CA GLY A 352 -8.99 3.48 18.26
C GLY A 352 -9.96 3.57 19.48
N PRO A 353 -10.07 2.61 20.43
CA PRO A 353 -10.91 2.67 21.62
C PRO A 353 -10.54 3.66 22.72
N PRO A 354 -9.33 4.25 22.89
CA PRO A 354 -9.20 5.33 23.87
C PRO A 354 -10.23 6.41 23.58
N ALA A 355 -10.46 6.77 22.31
CA ALA A 355 -11.53 7.69 21.94
C ALA A 355 -12.96 7.25 22.34
N ARG A 356 -13.27 5.96 22.51
CA ARG A 356 -14.61 5.48 22.95
C ARG A 356 -14.69 5.24 24.45
N GLY A 357 -13.70 4.57 25.01
CA GLY A 357 -13.58 4.32 26.45
C GLY A 357 -13.45 5.63 27.19
N ASP A 358 -12.59 6.52 26.72
CA ASP A 358 -12.42 7.86 27.29
C ASP A 358 -13.66 8.70 27.04
N TRP A 359 -14.33 8.61 25.88
CA TRP A 359 -15.60 9.32 25.68
C TRP A 359 -16.69 8.86 26.65
N CYS A 360 -16.89 7.55 26.81
CA CYS A 360 -17.83 7.00 27.78
C CYS A 360 -17.44 7.37 29.23
N LEU A 361 -16.15 7.33 29.57
CA LEU A 361 -15.64 7.70 30.89
C LEU A 361 -15.77 9.20 31.17
N LEU A 362 -15.52 10.05 30.17
CA LEU A 362 -15.66 11.51 30.26
C LEU A 362 -17.13 11.92 30.42
N LEU A 363 -18.04 11.24 29.71
CA LEU A 363 -19.49 11.44 29.87
C LEU A 363 -19.99 10.93 31.21
N HIS A 364 -19.54 9.75 31.65
CA HIS A 364 -19.94 9.18 32.95
C HIS A 364 -19.49 10.06 34.13
N LYS A 365 -18.34 10.73 34.03
CA LYS A 365 -17.83 11.64 35.07
C LYS A 365 -18.53 13.01 35.12
N GLY A 366 -19.59 13.23 34.35
CA GLY A 366 -20.38 14.47 34.42
C GLY A 366 -19.63 15.74 33.97
N ARG A 367 -18.48 15.59 33.28
CA ARG A 367 -17.72 16.73 32.71
C ARG A 367 -18.31 17.23 31.38
N GLY A 368 -19.48 16.74 31.00
CA GLY A 368 -20.11 16.96 29.70
C GLY A 368 -20.74 18.35 29.58
N ARG A 369 -20.05 19.24 28.84
CA ARG A 369 -20.62 20.16 27.82
C ARG A 369 -19.63 21.25 27.39
N GLN A 370 -18.62 21.59 28.20
CA GLN A 370 -17.75 22.75 27.95
C GLN A 370 -16.30 22.45 27.60
N THR A 371 -15.82 21.21 27.74
CA THR A 371 -14.49 20.84 27.24
C THR A 371 -14.60 20.31 25.81
N PRO A 372 -14.10 21.05 24.81
CA PRO A 372 -14.23 20.64 23.43
C PRO A 372 -13.50 19.32 23.21
N THR A 373 -14.13 18.50 22.39
CA THR A 373 -13.74 17.33 21.58
C THR A 373 -12.33 17.27 21.00
N LEU A 374 -11.41 18.16 21.39
CA LEU A 374 -10.05 18.30 20.86
C LEU A 374 -9.02 17.26 21.34
N PRO A 375 -9.03 16.71 22.58
CA PRO A 375 -7.95 15.80 22.98
C PRO A 375 -7.94 14.48 22.20
N ALA A 376 -9.11 13.96 21.80
CA ALA A 376 -9.22 12.73 21.00
C ALA A 376 -8.78 12.91 19.53
N ALA A 377 -8.84 14.14 19.00
CA ALA A 377 -8.33 14.44 17.66
C ALA A 377 -6.81 14.71 17.66
N ALA A 378 -6.27 15.23 18.77
CA ALA A 378 -4.85 15.51 18.93
C ALA A 378 -4.01 14.23 19.04
N GLU A 379 -4.54 13.17 19.66
CA GLU A 379 -3.82 11.90 19.82
C GLU A 379 -3.71 11.09 18.51
N VAL A 380 -4.64 11.31 17.56
CA VAL A 380 -4.59 10.71 16.21
C VAL A 380 -3.60 11.43 15.28
N ALA A 381 -3.14 12.63 15.64
CA ALA A 381 -2.23 13.46 14.84
C ALA A 381 -0.76 13.38 15.28
N ALA A 382 -0.42 12.62 16.33
CA ALA A 382 0.95 12.36 16.73
C ALA A 382 1.46 11.08 16.02
N PRO A 383 2.46 11.18 15.12
CA PRO A 383 3.03 10.01 14.44
C PRO A 383 3.83 9.10 15.38
#